data_AF-A0A916JMY5-F1
#
_entry.id   AF-A0A916JMY5-F1
#
_cell.length_a   1.000
_cell.length_b   1.000
_cell.length_c   1.000
_cell.angle_alpha   90.00
_cell.angle_beta   90.00
_cell.angle_gamma   90.00
#
_symmetry.space_group_name_H-M   'P 1'
#
loop_
_entity.id
_entity.type
_entity.pdbx_description
1 polymer ?
#
loop_
_entity_poly.entity_id
_entity_poly.type
_entity_poly.pdbx_seq_one_letter_code
_entity_poly.pdbx_strand_id
1 'polypeptide(L)'
;MITLKNSFLSIAITSVLLLAGCQESSAPENPSNESQTPTQETVEDGLHLVGDKKWKVPPGMMENIDEQMELVIFYDETSDTLHQELGQKLDDLCKTLVQECTMTGEAHNVLHEWLIPYWETIDSLKEVKDMDQGDKLINDLYVHYATFEDYFE
;
A
#
# COMPACT_ATOMS: atom_id res chain seq x y z
N MET A 1 43.73 23.31 -29.26
CA MET A 1 43.59 21.83 -29.36
C MET A 1 42.11 21.57 -29.62
N ILE A 2 41.59 21.55 -30.85
CA ILE A 2 41.68 20.52 -31.92
C ILE A 2 41.26 19.10 -31.46
N THR A 3 39.94 18.90 -31.52
CA THR A 3 39.11 17.75 -31.95
C THR A 3 39.29 16.31 -31.41
N LEU A 4 38.19 15.85 -30.79
CA LEU A 4 37.34 14.68 -31.09
C LEU A 4 37.95 13.31 -31.42
N LYS A 5 37.44 12.29 -30.70
CA LYS A 5 37.18 10.96 -31.28
C LYS A 5 35.98 10.30 -30.60
N ASN A 6 34.80 10.50 -31.19
CA ASN A 6 33.63 9.67 -30.92
C ASN A 6 33.88 8.29 -31.53
N SER A 7 33.77 7.24 -30.71
CA SER A 7 33.82 5.85 -31.17
C SER A 7 32.41 5.41 -31.55
N PHE A 8 32.09 5.51 -32.84
CA PHE A 8 30.97 4.82 -33.44
C PHE A 8 31.44 3.43 -33.86
N LEU A 9 30.89 2.38 -33.25
CA LEU A 9 30.96 1.04 -33.80
C LEU A 9 29.53 0.56 -34.07
N SER A 10 29.14 0.67 -35.32
CA SER A 10 27.96 0.03 -35.89
C SER A 10 28.19 -1.47 -35.98
N ILE A 11 27.30 -2.28 -35.41
CA ILE A 11 27.07 -3.64 -35.88
C ILE A 11 25.56 -3.81 -36.05
N ALA A 12 25.21 -4.20 -37.27
CA ALA A 12 23.87 -4.32 -37.77
C ALA A 12 23.50 -5.81 -37.92
N ILE A 13 22.20 -6.07 -37.86
CA ILE A 13 21.46 -7.19 -38.49
C ILE A 13 21.62 -8.56 -37.83
N THR A 14 20.51 -9.11 -37.30
CA THR A 14 19.74 -10.16 -38.00
C THR A 14 18.46 -10.47 -37.23
N SER A 15 17.32 -10.16 -37.84
CA SER A 15 16.03 -10.77 -37.51
C SER A 15 16.10 -12.28 -37.68
N VAL A 16 15.66 -13.02 -36.68
CA VAL A 16 15.21 -14.40 -36.84
C VAL A 16 13.75 -14.45 -36.42
N LEU A 17 12.88 -14.41 -37.44
CA LEU A 17 11.51 -14.89 -37.34
C LEU A 17 11.58 -16.41 -37.20
N LEU A 18 11.04 -16.95 -36.10
CA LEU A 18 10.65 -18.36 -36.03
C LEU A 18 9.13 -18.42 -36.03
N LEU A 19 8.59 -18.83 -37.18
CA LEU A 19 7.22 -19.31 -37.34
C LEU A 19 7.19 -20.83 -37.08
N ALA A 20 5.98 -21.30 -36.75
CA ALA A 20 5.48 -22.68 -36.64
C ALA A 20 5.38 -23.24 -35.20
N GLY A 21 4.24 -23.74 -34.74
CA GLY A 21 2.98 -23.98 -35.46
C GLY A 21 1.82 -24.39 -34.54
N CYS A 22 0.60 -24.21 -35.04
CA CYS A 22 -0.62 -24.81 -34.50
C CYS A 22 -0.86 -26.18 -35.14
N GLN A 23 -1.29 -27.16 -34.35
CA GLN A 23 -1.99 -28.35 -34.85
C GLN A 23 -3.17 -28.74 -33.93
N GLU A 24 -4.34 -28.37 -34.44
CA GLU A 24 -5.73 -28.87 -34.37
C GLU A 24 -6.16 -30.10 -33.53
N SER A 25 -7.29 -29.96 -32.80
CA SER A 25 -8.50 -30.81 -32.96
C SER A 25 -9.74 -30.25 -32.20
N SER A 26 -10.84 -30.07 -32.93
CA SER A 26 -12.26 -29.93 -32.52
C SER A 26 -12.82 -31.27 -31.96
N ALA A 27 -13.88 -31.45 -31.15
CA ALA A 27 -15.09 -30.72 -30.69
C ALA A 27 -15.67 -31.46 -29.40
N PRO A 28 -16.94 -31.30 -28.96
CA PRO A 28 -17.57 -30.17 -28.23
C PRO A 28 -18.32 -30.59 -26.93
N GLU A 29 -18.38 -29.75 -25.88
CA GLU A 29 -19.55 -29.68 -24.97
C GLU A 29 -19.54 -28.41 -24.08
N ASN A 30 -20.71 -27.78 -23.97
CA ASN A 30 -21.06 -26.47 -23.36
C ASN A 30 -21.93 -26.76 -22.09
N PRO A 31 -22.28 -25.82 -21.17
CA PRO A 31 -21.82 -24.44 -20.92
C PRO A 31 -21.41 -24.18 -19.45
N SER A 32 -20.61 -23.15 -19.20
CA SER A 32 -20.87 -22.17 -18.14
C SER A 32 -20.09 -20.90 -18.41
N ASN A 33 -20.86 -19.84 -18.63
CA ASN A 33 -20.46 -18.46 -18.82
C ASN A 33 -19.93 -17.90 -17.51
N GLU A 34 -18.66 -17.47 -17.50
CA GLU A 34 -18.21 -16.19 -16.94
C GLU A 34 -16.69 -16.24 -16.78
N SER A 35 -15.97 -15.46 -17.58
CA SER A 35 -14.76 -14.83 -17.10
C SER A 35 -14.34 -13.67 -18.00
N GLN A 36 -13.80 -12.65 -17.32
CA GLN A 36 -12.83 -11.66 -17.79
C GLN A 36 -13.38 -10.33 -18.30
N THR A 37 -13.75 -9.49 -17.35
CA THR A 37 -13.32 -8.09 -17.38
C THR A 37 -12.03 -7.99 -16.54
N PRO A 38 -10.86 -7.71 -17.13
CA PRO A 38 -9.67 -7.40 -16.35
C PRO A 38 -9.75 -5.92 -15.96
N THR A 39 -10.37 -5.64 -14.83
CA THR A 39 -10.16 -4.34 -14.18
C THR A 39 -8.81 -4.44 -13.49
N GLN A 40 -7.88 -3.58 -13.88
CA GLN A 40 -6.57 -3.47 -13.24
C GLN A 40 -6.79 -3.11 -11.77
N GLU A 41 -6.70 -4.10 -10.89
CA GLU A 41 -6.43 -3.87 -9.49
C GLU A 41 -4.96 -3.48 -9.39
N THR A 42 -4.72 -2.26 -8.94
CA THR A 42 -3.41 -1.88 -8.42
C THR A 42 -3.24 -2.71 -7.15
N VAL A 43 -2.59 -3.86 -7.29
CA VAL A 43 -2.22 -4.70 -6.16
C VAL A 43 -1.13 -3.93 -5.41
N GLU A 44 -1.54 -3.13 -4.41
CA GLU A 44 -0.69 -2.93 -3.23
C GLU A 44 -0.58 -4.32 -2.60
N ASP A 45 0.59 -4.94 -2.76
CA ASP A 45 0.85 -6.34 -2.42
C ASP A 45 0.44 -6.60 -0.96
N GLY A 46 -0.66 -7.34 -0.76
CA GLY A 46 -1.16 -7.74 0.57
C GLY A 46 -2.60 -7.34 0.90
N LEU A 47 -3.06 -6.16 0.47
CA LEU A 47 -4.42 -5.68 0.79
C LEU A 47 -5.47 -6.24 -0.16
N HIS A 48 -6.45 -6.96 0.37
CA HIS A 48 -7.50 -7.59 -0.43
C HIS A 48 -8.78 -7.81 0.37
N LEU A 49 -9.89 -8.00 -0.34
CA LEU A 49 -11.20 -8.36 0.23
C LEU A 49 -11.57 -9.80 -0.17
N VAL A 50 -12.43 -10.44 0.62
CA VAL A 50 -13.08 -11.70 0.23
C VAL A 50 -14.45 -11.38 -0.39
N GLY A 51 -14.47 -11.21 -1.71
CA GLY A 51 -15.60 -10.57 -2.39
C GLY A 51 -15.63 -9.08 -2.04
N ASP A 52 -16.80 -8.56 -1.65
CA ASP A 52 -16.95 -7.14 -1.25
C ASP A 52 -16.99 -6.95 0.27
N LYS A 53 -16.47 -7.91 1.04
CA LYS A 53 -16.53 -7.91 2.51
C LYS A 53 -15.26 -7.36 3.13
N LYS A 54 -15.40 -6.27 3.90
CA LYS A 54 -14.36 -5.71 4.76
C LYS A 54 -14.01 -6.64 5.92
N TRP A 55 -12.78 -6.54 6.40
CA TRP A 55 -12.25 -7.30 7.52
C TRP A 55 -12.74 -6.73 8.84
N LYS A 56 -13.25 -7.60 9.71
CA LYS A 56 -13.76 -7.20 11.01
C LYS A 56 -12.64 -6.94 12.01
N VAL A 57 -12.64 -5.74 12.58
CA VAL A 57 -11.76 -5.38 13.69
C VAL A 57 -12.55 -5.47 15.01
N PRO A 58 -12.02 -6.17 16.03
CA PRO A 58 -12.65 -6.24 17.34
C PRO A 58 -12.83 -4.84 17.97
N PRO A 59 -13.93 -4.56 18.69
CA PRO A 59 -14.22 -3.23 19.21
C PRO A 59 -13.08 -2.56 20.02
N GLY A 60 -12.41 -3.31 20.90
CA GLY A 60 -11.29 -2.75 21.68
C GLY A 60 -10.08 -2.35 20.83
N MET A 61 -9.84 -3.04 19.71
CA MET A 61 -8.82 -2.62 18.75
C MET A 61 -9.30 -1.41 17.94
N MET A 62 -10.59 -1.37 17.59
CA MET A 62 -11.17 -0.25 16.85
C MET A 62 -11.09 1.05 17.66
N GLU A 63 -11.27 1.02 18.99
CA GLU A 63 -11.09 2.20 19.86
C GLU A 63 -9.68 2.82 19.73
N ASN A 64 -8.63 1.98 19.69
CA ASN A 64 -7.25 2.44 19.48
C ASN A 64 -7.03 3.03 18.08
N ILE A 65 -7.70 2.47 17.09
CA ILE A 65 -7.61 2.89 15.71
C ILE A 65 -8.33 4.24 15.52
N ASP A 66 -9.54 4.37 16.07
CA ASP A 66 -10.32 5.61 16.07
C ASP A 66 -9.56 6.75 16.76
N GLU A 67 -8.89 6.48 17.90
CA GLU A 67 -8.06 7.51 18.55
C GLU A 67 -6.91 7.98 17.65
N GLN A 68 -6.24 7.07 16.95
CA GLN A 68 -5.18 7.46 16.00
C GLN A 68 -5.74 8.31 14.87
N MET A 69 -6.89 7.91 14.32
CA MET A 69 -7.56 8.62 13.24
C MET A 69 -7.98 10.03 13.66
N GLU A 70 -8.59 10.19 14.84
CA GLU A 70 -8.95 11.50 15.37
C GLU A 70 -7.73 12.41 15.52
N LEU A 71 -6.59 11.86 15.97
CA LEU A 71 -5.37 12.64 16.13
C LEU A 71 -4.81 13.14 14.80
N VAL A 72 -4.89 12.33 13.74
CA VAL A 72 -4.46 12.74 12.41
C VAL A 72 -5.47 13.74 11.82
N ILE A 73 -6.77 13.45 11.90
CA ILE A 73 -7.87 14.25 11.30
C ILE A 73 -7.98 15.65 11.88
N PHE A 74 -7.77 15.79 13.18
CA PHE A 74 -7.88 17.08 13.85
C PHE A 74 -6.52 17.77 14.04
N TYR A 75 -5.47 17.25 13.40
CA TYR A 75 -4.16 17.89 13.43
C TYR A 75 -4.14 19.16 12.57
N ASP A 76 -3.88 20.31 13.18
CA ASP A 76 -3.82 21.62 12.52
C ASP A 76 -2.56 22.43 12.87
N GLU A 77 -1.61 21.79 13.55
CA GLU A 77 -0.40 22.43 14.06
C GLU A 77 0.66 22.62 12.97
N THR A 78 1.50 23.64 13.11
CA THR A 78 2.49 24.02 12.08
C THR A 78 3.91 24.14 12.65
N SER A 79 4.48 23.04 13.15
CA SER A 79 5.91 22.99 13.49
C SER A 79 6.45 21.57 13.55
N ASP A 80 7.75 21.40 13.26
CA ASP A 80 8.41 20.08 13.29
C ASP A 80 8.34 19.41 14.67
N THR A 81 8.50 20.17 15.76
CA THR A 81 8.39 19.59 17.11
C THR A 81 7.01 19.00 17.36
N LEU A 82 5.95 19.69 16.92
CA LEU A 82 4.58 19.18 17.05
C LEU A 82 4.33 18.00 16.11
N HIS A 83 4.99 17.94 14.94
CA HIS A 83 4.94 16.77 14.07
C HIS A 83 5.56 15.54 14.75
N GLN A 84 6.74 15.71 15.34
CA GLN A 84 7.44 14.66 16.07
C GLN A 84 6.61 14.16 17.27
N GLU A 85 5.98 15.08 18.00
CA GLU A 85 5.10 14.74 19.13
C GLU A 85 3.87 13.95 18.68
N LEU A 86 3.24 14.33 17.56
CA LEU A 86 2.17 13.53 16.95
C LEU A 86 2.68 12.13 16.58
N GLY A 87 3.82 12.04 15.89
CA GLY A 87 4.45 10.77 15.53
C GLY A 87 4.71 9.88 16.75
N GLN A 88 5.18 10.45 17.86
CA GLN A 88 5.41 9.68 19.09
C GLN A 88 4.10 9.18 19.70
N LYS A 89 3.04 9.99 19.68
CA LYS A 89 1.73 9.58 20.18
C LYS A 89 1.12 8.45 19.35
N LEU A 90 1.20 8.56 18.02
CA LEU A 90 0.72 7.52 17.11
C LEU A 90 1.52 6.22 17.28
N ASP A 91 2.84 6.30 17.43
CA ASP A 91 3.71 5.15 17.68
C ASP A 91 3.31 4.38 18.95
N ASP A 92 2.97 5.09 20.03
CA ASP A 92 2.51 4.46 21.27
C ASP A 92 1.13 3.82 21.13
N LEU A 93 0.24 4.40 20.33
CA LEU A 93 -1.05 3.80 19.98
C LEU A 93 -0.87 2.57 19.08
N CYS A 94 0.05 2.58 18.10
CA CYS A 94 0.38 1.39 17.30
C CYS A 94 0.92 0.25 18.17
N LYS A 95 1.81 0.55 19.13
CA LYS A 95 2.29 -0.47 20.08
C LYS A 95 1.14 -1.06 20.89
N THR A 96 0.21 -0.23 21.34
CA THR A 96 -0.98 -0.69 22.08
C THR A 96 -1.87 -1.55 21.19
N LEU A 97 -2.17 -1.12 19.96
CA LEU A 97 -2.94 -1.88 18.97
C LEU A 97 -2.35 -3.28 18.73
N VAL A 98 -1.03 -3.39 18.58
CA VAL A 98 -0.33 -4.68 18.40
C VAL A 98 -0.38 -5.53 19.66
N GLN A 99 -0.22 -4.93 20.85
CA GLN A 99 -0.30 -5.64 22.12
C GLN A 99 -1.70 -6.19 22.40
N GLU A 100 -2.73 -5.47 21.98
CA GLU A 100 -4.15 -5.82 22.17
C GLU A 100 -4.73 -6.62 21.00
N CYS A 101 -3.91 -6.97 19.99
CA CYS A 101 -4.37 -7.67 18.81
C CYS A 101 -4.95 -9.05 19.15
N THR A 102 -6.25 -9.21 18.88
CA THR A 102 -6.98 -10.48 19.04
C THR A 102 -7.46 -11.08 17.71
N MET A 103 -7.19 -10.39 16.60
CA MET A 103 -7.46 -10.89 15.25
C MET A 103 -6.61 -12.13 14.96
N THR A 104 -7.16 -13.05 14.16
CA THR A 104 -6.47 -14.28 13.76
C THR A 104 -6.78 -14.60 12.30
N GLY A 105 -5.94 -15.46 11.70
CA GLY A 105 -6.12 -15.88 10.31
C GLY A 105 -5.90 -14.74 9.32
N GLU A 106 -6.64 -14.77 8.21
CA GLU A 106 -6.41 -13.85 7.10
C GLU A 106 -6.64 -12.38 7.47
N ALA A 107 -7.64 -12.09 8.30
CA ALA A 107 -7.90 -10.72 8.76
C ALA A 107 -6.69 -10.11 9.50
N HIS A 108 -5.98 -10.93 10.28
CA HIS A 108 -4.76 -10.50 10.97
C HIS A 108 -3.62 -10.22 9.98
N ASN A 109 -3.44 -11.11 8.99
CA ASN A 109 -2.41 -10.93 7.97
C ASN A 109 -2.64 -9.64 7.18
N VAL A 110 -3.88 -9.41 6.71
CA VAL A 110 -4.20 -8.20 5.95
C VAL A 110 -4.05 -6.93 6.81
N LEU A 111 -4.44 -6.98 8.10
CA LEU A 111 -4.18 -5.85 9.00
C LEU A 111 -2.68 -5.59 9.16
N HIS A 112 -1.87 -6.64 9.22
CA HIS A 112 -0.42 -6.51 9.32
C HIS A 112 0.19 -5.88 8.05
N GLU A 113 -0.29 -6.28 6.86
CA GLU A 113 0.13 -5.66 5.59
C GLU A 113 -0.23 -4.16 5.53
N TRP A 114 -1.40 -3.77 6.04
CA TRP A 114 -1.78 -2.35 6.16
C TRP A 114 -0.89 -1.61 7.18
N LEU A 115 -0.59 -2.25 8.31
CA LEU A 115 0.09 -1.63 9.43
C LEU A 115 1.55 -1.27 9.10
N ILE A 116 2.24 -2.08 8.29
CA ILE A 116 3.66 -1.87 7.96
C ILE A 116 3.93 -0.46 7.38
N PRO A 117 3.38 -0.08 6.22
CA PRO A 117 3.69 1.22 5.62
C PRO A 117 3.11 2.39 6.43
N TYR A 118 1.99 2.18 7.15
CA TYR A 118 1.45 3.17 8.06
C TYR A 118 2.42 3.46 9.22
N TRP A 119 2.98 2.43 9.83
CA TRP A 119 3.93 2.58 10.94
C TRP A 119 5.28 3.14 10.46
N GLU A 120 5.75 2.79 9.26
CA GLU A 120 6.93 3.41 8.65
C GLU A 120 6.74 4.93 8.42
N THR A 121 5.52 5.36 8.07
CA THR A 121 5.17 6.78 7.96
C THR A 121 5.23 7.47 9.32
N ILE A 122 4.72 6.82 10.37
CA ILE A 122 4.83 7.30 11.76
C ILE A 122 6.30 7.41 12.20
N ASP A 123 7.12 6.40 11.91
CA ASP A 123 8.56 6.41 12.20
C ASP A 123 9.27 7.57 11.51
N SER A 124 8.90 7.85 10.27
CA SER A 124 9.43 8.99 9.53
C SER A 124 8.99 10.33 10.13
N LEU A 125 7.74 10.41 10.62
CA LEU A 125 7.20 11.63 11.24
C LEU A 125 7.90 11.96 12.57
N LYS A 126 8.25 10.96 13.38
CA LYS A 126 9.03 11.12 14.62
C LYS A 126 10.40 11.76 14.41
N GLU A 127 10.97 11.64 13.22
CA GLU A 127 12.32 12.11 12.89
C GLU A 127 12.34 13.32 11.96
N VAL A 128 11.16 13.87 11.62
CA VAL A 128 11.03 14.96 10.64
C VAL A 128 11.66 16.26 11.14
N LYS A 129 12.31 17.01 10.25
CA LYS A 129 13.02 18.27 10.54
C LYS A 129 12.71 19.38 9.55
N ASP A 130 11.72 19.13 8.71
CA ASP A 130 11.30 19.99 7.63
C ASP A 130 9.77 20.02 7.63
N MET A 131 9.21 21.22 7.73
CA MET A 131 7.77 21.38 7.90
C MET A 131 6.99 20.85 6.70
N ASP A 132 7.45 21.13 5.47
CA ASP A 132 6.80 20.68 4.25
C ASP A 132 6.83 19.15 4.14
N GLN A 133 7.91 18.50 4.60
CA GLN A 133 7.97 17.04 4.72
C GLN A 133 7.00 16.52 5.79
N GLY A 134 6.88 17.21 6.93
CA GLY A 134 5.93 16.85 7.98
C GLY A 134 4.48 16.87 7.49
N ASP A 135 4.09 17.95 6.80
CA ASP A 135 2.76 18.09 6.20
C ASP A 135 2.47 16.98 5.18
N LYS A 136 3.48 16.57 4.39
CA LYS A 136 3.36 15.43 3.47
C LYS A 136 3.14 14.12 4.20
N LEU A 137 3.93 13.84 5.25
CA LEU A 137 3.79 12.62 6.04
C LEU A 137 2.43 12.57 6.73
N ILE A 138 1.91 13.69 7.23
CA ILE A 138 0.56 13.77 7.77
C ILE A 138 -0.47 13.44 6.71
N ASN A 139 -0.36 14.01 5.50
CA ASN A 139 -1.22 13.65 4.38
C ASN A 139 -1.14 12.16 4.03
N ASP A 140 0.04 11.55 4.09
CA ASP A 140 0.21 10.12 3.85
C ASP A 140 -0.48 9.29 4.95
N LEU A 141 -0.45 9.72 6.22
CA LEU A 141 -1.23 9.11 7.31
C LEU A 141 -2.75 9.20 7.05
N TYR A 142 -3.24 10.32 6.53
CA TYR A 142 -4.64 10.44 6.10
C TYR A 142 -4.99 9.43 4.98
N VAL A 143 -4.10 9.24 4.02
CA VAL A 143 -4.29 8.26 2.93
C VAL A 143 -4.31 6.84 3.49
N HIS A 144 -3.39 6.50 4.40
CA HIS A 144 -3.41 5.20 5.09
C HIS A 144 -4.72 4.96 5.84
N TYR A 145 -5.27 6.00 6.47
CA TYR A 145 -6.58 5.92 7.11
C TYR A 145 -7.70 5.66 6.09
N ALA A 146 -7.76 6.41 4.99
CA ALA A 146 -8.76 6.17 3.95
C ALA A 146 -8.66 4.74 3.39
N THR A 147 -7.44 4.23 3.19
CA THR A 147 -7.21 2.83 2.82
C THR A 147 -7.72 1.89 3.91
N PHE A 148 -7.48 2.15 5.20
CA PHE A 148 -8.05 1.33 6.27
C PHE A 148 -9.58 1.24 6.15
N GLU A 149 -10.26 2.36 5.94
CA GLU A 149 -11.71 2.38 5.80
C GLU A 149 -12.20 1.58 4.60
N ASP A 150 -11.43 1.49 3.51
CA ASP A 150 -11.80 0.68 2.35
C ASP A 150 -11.74 -0.83 2.64
N TYR A 151 -10.84 -1.27 3.53
CA TYR A 151 -10.58 -2.70 3.80
C TYR A 151 -11.14 -3.22 5.13
N PHE A 152 -11.39 -2.37 6.12
CA PHE A 152 -11.75 -2.77 7.49
C PHE A 152 -13.03 -2.12 8.01
N GLU A 153 -13.69 -2.78 8.95
CA GLU A 153 -14.91 -2.31 9.64
C GLU A 153 -15.16 -2.98 11.00
#